data_AF-A0A2S2PRX7-F1
#
_entry.id   AF-A0A2S2PRX7-F1
#
_cell.length_a   1.000
_cell.length_b   1.000
_cell.length_c   1.000
_cell.angle_alpha   90.00
_cell.angle_beta   90.00
_cell.angle_gamma   90.00
#
_symmetry.space_group_name_H-M   'P 1'
#
loop_
_entity.id
_entity.type
_entity.pdbx_description
1 polymer ?
#
loop_
_entity_poly.entity_id
_entity_poly.type
_entity_poly.pdbx_seq_one_letter_code
_entity_poly.pdbx_strand_id
1 'polypeptide(L)'
;MAMCSSTLLKSMLCENLTQITPEVLNKLLPLYPQWKKYFDEKCSLLDIMVQVLLNADRGIKHVLNLIFQLIDCEDPKLKTLKTGAQTLFELFLAELEYSLRTNRTTPPIVKALVTNLHTIKLYLLSTNVDVAQPAARLLSCIAIRDQECLLPYIATMLIECENSTQLETLVEILSFGVNMAHFDGGLVYALVKTDVSLSNVWNNINTLLSLESDPPEGISLYGVSLAVVSHLDKICRSMIECCHSGDMQNAHLLSSILSKIAAKLCMKEMSVPKVLYCVKAAVLYFFTCLFKEKDEMFKLKACLRMNKFVNTVSYRSSIARTAAMKYILDGVLKEPFSLLFVMPDNRRNDYIIQPLEKTSLMGSFLQQEYNSMFGEKIGIKFDKDELHPKYKTPVFDAKSVRFNEQRLVSFLRSCYSSDECYSFEPTLDTVVSLALLVVQFVSPDVMYNGLPWPDEDFTKVTIERDVHIYHTITTKPILWTILGILAGHRPALCYCSVLLRAVCACLINHWGAVNHTKGKSKDNRQLLDDTVKLLNTMSLGQLLPKPLDVLGVIVPELTPQQILIVLRDCVWTYTRDHIPAPALFLRNNIGGMWRDTTAVTVPKPYSDSLRLTMIENISQFGDLYARLFTNNKLTET
;
A
#
# COMPACT_ATOMS: atom_id res chain seq x y z
N MET A 1 -35.95 -38.73 45.39
CA MET A 1 -34.96 -39.28 46.34
C MET A 1 -33.61 -39.61 45.69
N ALA A 2 -33.53 -40.29 44.53
CA ALA A 2 -32.25 -40.52 43.83
C ALA A 2 -31.50 -39.24 43.39
N MET A 3 -32.23 -38.16 43.09
CA MET A 3 -31.66 -36.86 42.71
C MET A 3 -31.07 -36.03 43.88
N CYS A 4 -31.33 -36.43 45.13
CA CYS A 4 -30.77 -35.74 46.31
C CYS A 4 -29.43 -36.36 46.77
N SER A 5 -28.96 -37.42 46.11
CA SER A 5 -27.69 -38.07 46.38
C SER A 5 -26.72 -37.81 45.22
N SER A 6 -25.74 -36.92 45.47
CA SER A 6 -24.63 -36.68 44.54
C SER A 6 -23.84 -37.95 44.21
N THR A 7 -23.88 -38.95 45.08
CA THR A 7 -23.25 -40.27 44.93
C THR A 7 -23.93 -41.16 43.91
N LEU A 8 -25.27 -41.19 43.88
CA LEU A 8 -26.03 -42.05 42.95
C LEU A 8 -26.07 -41.46 41.54
N LEU A 9 -26.12 -40.13 41.43
CA LEU A 9 -25.98 -39.42 40.15
C LEU A 9 -24.59 -39.66 39.54
N LYS A 10 -23.55 -39.66 40.38
CA LYS A 10 -22.17 -39.96 39.98
C LYS A 10 -21.98 -41.38 39.45
N SER A 11 -22.60 -42.39 40.07
CA SER A 11 -22.48 -43.77 39.59
C SER A 11 -23.23 -43.99 38.27
N MET A 12 -24.43 -43.43 38.11
CA MET A 12 -25.22 -43.58 36.87
C MET A 12 -24.60 -42.85 35.68
N LEU A 13 -24.02 -41.66 35.88
CA LEU A 13 -23.32 -40.93 34.82
C LEU A 13 -21.96 -41.56 34.48
N CYS A 14 -21.26 -42.22 35.40
CA CYS A 14 -19.90 -42.73 35.10
C CYS A 14 -19.85 -44.12 34.45
N GLU A 15 -20.74 -45.05 34.80
CA GLU A 15 -20.59 -46.47 34.39
C GLU A 15 -21.33 -46.86 33.10
N ASN A 16 -22.42 -46.16 32.74
CA ASN A 16 -23.30 -46.57 31.63
C ASN A 16 -23.34 -45.60 30.43
N LEU A 17 -22.72 -44.41 30.53
CA LEU A 17 -22.82 -43.39 29.47
C LEU A 17 -22.26 -43.86 28.13
N THR A 18 -21.17 -44.64 28.10
CA THR A 18 -20.51 -45.08 26.86
C THR A 18 -21.33 -46.05 26.01
N GLN A 19 -22.40 -46.65 26.57
CA GLN A 19 -23.28 -47.58 25.87
C GLN A 19 -24.49 -46.88 25.22
N ILE A 20 -24.67 -45.58 25.48
CA ILE A 20 -25.81 -44.82 24.97
C ILE A 20 -25.47 -44.26 23.59
N THR A 21 -26.10 -44.82 22.55
CA THR A 21 -25.99 -44.36 21.17
C THR A 21 -27.32 -43.78 20.68
N PRO A 22 -27.33 -42.99 19.58
CA PRO A 22 -28.57 -42.50 18.96
C PRO A 22 -29.60 -43.61 18.68
N GLU A 23 -29.13 -44.79 18.28
CA GLU A 23 -29.99 -45.95 18.00
C GLU A 23 -30.64 -46.53 19.27
N VAL A 24 -29.92 -46.56 20.38
CA VAL A 24 -30.45 -47.00 21.67
C VAL A 24 -31.51 -46.02 22.16
N LEU A 25 -31.26 -44.70 22.04
CA LEU A 25 -32.24 -43.67 22.37
C LEU A 25 -33.52 -43.78 21.52
N ASN A 26 -33.38 -44.09 20.22
CA ASN A 26 -34.53 -44.26 19.35
C ASN A 26 -35.39 -45.48 19.73
N LYS A 27 -34.76 -46.55 20.21
CA LYS A 27 -35.46 -47.73 20.75
C LYS A 27 -36.17 -47.46 22.09
N LEU A 28 -35.75 -46.43 22.84
CA LEU A 28 -36.36 -46.03 24.11
C LEU A 28 -37.54 -45.06 23.95
N LEU A 29 -37.63 -44.34 22.83
CA LEU A 29 -38.72 -43.40 22.54
C LEU A 29 -40.14 -43.98 22.75
N PRO A 30 -40.45 -45.22 22.29
CA PRO A 30 -41.77 -45.83 22.47
C PRO A 30 -42.16 -46.08 23.93
N LEU A 31 -41.19 -46.08 24.86
CA LEU A 31 -41.42 -46.33 26.29
C LEU A 31 -41.77 -45.05 27.05
N TYR A 32 -41.53 -43.87 26.47
CA TYR A 32 -41.82 -42.57 27.09
C TYR A 32 -43.27 -42.41 27.60
N PRO A 33 -44.33 -42.84 26.90
CA PRO A 33 -45.71 -42.72 27.39
C PRO A 33 -45.94 -43.44 28.72
N GLN A 34 -45.16 -44.50 29.00
CA GLN A 34 -45.23 -45.25 30.26
C GLN A 34 -44.49 -44.49 31.38
N TRP A 35 -43.39 -43.80 31.04
CA TRP A 35 -42.59 -43.04 32.00
C TRP A 35 -43.19 -41.68 32.36
N LYS A 36 -43.97 -41.09 31.45
CA LYS A 36 -44.61 -39.78 31.65
C LYS A 36 -45.45 -39.72 32.94
N LYS A 37 -46.00 -40.85 33.42
CA LYS A 37 -46.79 -40.94 34.65
C LYS A 37 -46.00 -40.66 35.93
N TYR A 38 -44.67 -40.70 35.87
CA TYR A 38 -43.77 -40.50 37.01
C TYR A 38 -43.22 -39.07 37.10
N PHE A 39 -43.59 -38.19 36.17
CA PHE A 39 -43.14 -36.81 36.09
C PHE A 39 -44.34 -35.87 36.13
N ASP A 40 -44.34 -34.91 37.07
CA ASP A 40 -45.38 -33.89 37.17
C ASP A 40 -45.18 -32.87 36.04
N GLU A 41 -46.05 -32.91 35.04
CA GLU A 41 -46.04 -32.12 33.80
C GLU A 41 -44.80 -32.27 32.88
N LYS A 42 -44.97 -31.88 31.60
CA LYS A 42 -43.95 -32.04 30.54
C LYS A 42 -42.64 -31.29 30.84
N CYS A 43 -42.69 -30.21 31.62
CA CYS A 43 -41.52 -29.36 31.90
C CYS A 43 -40.59 -29.99 32.95
N SER A 44 -41.09 -30.82 33.88
CA SER A 44 -40.27 -31.33 34.98
C SER A 44 -39.12 -32.22 34.52
N LEU A 45 -39.31 -33.09 33.51
CA LEU A 45 -38.24 -33.97 33.03
C LEU A 45 -37.12 -33.18 32.33
N LEU A 46 -37.47 -32.21 31.49
CA LEU A 46 -36.48 -31.37 30.80
C LEU A 46 -35.72 -30.52 31.82
N ASP A 47 -36.42 -29.92 32.79
CA ASP A 47 -35.80 -29.14 33.86
C ASP A 47 -34.86 -30.01 34.71
N ILE A 48 -35.27 -31.23 35.04
CA ILE A 48 -34.43 -32.23 35.71
C ILE A 48 -33.17 -32.53 34.90
N MET A 49 -33.31 -32.78 33.59
CA MET A 49 -32.17 -33.06 32.73
C MET A 49 -31.21 -31.87 32.64
N VAL A 50 -31.73 -30.64 32.54
CA VAL A 50 -30.92 -29.41 32.56
C VAL A 50 -30.17 -29.27 33.88
N GLN A 51 -30.82 -29.48 35.03
CA GLN A 51 -30.19 -29.40 36.35
C GLN A 51 -29.14 -30.49 36.57
N VAL A 52 -29.35 -31.68 36.02
CA VAL A 52 -28.36 -32.77 36.02
C VAL A 52 -27.14 -32.40 35.18
N LEU A 53 -27.33 -31.82 34.00
CA LEU A 53 -26.25 -31.34 33.15
C LEU A 53 -25.44 -30.25 33.87
N LEU A 54 -26.09 -29.23 34.43
CA LEU A 54 -25.42 -28.13 35.12
C LEU A 54 -24.54 -28.55 36.31
N ASN A 55 -24.92 -29.65 36.98
CA ASN A 55 -24.19 -30.20 38.13
C ASN A 55 -23.22 -31.33 37.77
N ALA A 56 -23.11 -31.71 36.50
CA ALA A 56 -22.23 -32.78 36.07
C ALA A 56 -20.75 -32.37 36.16
N ASP A 57 -19.93 -33.22 36.80
CA ASP A 57 -18.47 -33.04 36.94
C ASP A 57 -17.66 -34.00 36.05
N ARG A 58 -18.28 -35.07 35.53
CA ARG A 58 -17.66 -36.10 34.69
C ARG A 58 -18.61 -36.57 33.58
N GLY A 59 -18.08 -37.11 32.48
CA GLY A 59 -18.88 -37.67 31.38
C GLY A 59 -19.44 -36.64 30.39
N ILE A 60 -19.24 -35.34 30.64
CA ILE A 60 -19.78 -34.24 29.81
C ILE A 60 -19.39 -34.35 28.33
N LYS A 61 -18.17 -34.82 28.05
CA LYS A 61 -17.65 -35.03 26.69
C LYS A 61 -18.53 -35.98 25.87
N HIS A 62 -18.94 -37.09 26.47
CA HIS A 62 -19.76 -38.09 25.77
C HIS A 62 -21.18 -37.57 25.54
N VAL A 63 -21.74 -36.89 26.54
CA VAL A 63 -23.09 -36.30 26.45
C VAL A 63 -23.14 -35.20 25.39
N LEU A 64 -22.16 -34.30 25.35
CA LEU A 64 -22.08 -33.26 24.31
C LEU A 64 -21.91 -33.87 22.92
N ASN A 65 -21.02 -34.85 22.77
CA ASN A 65 -20.84 -35.51 21.48
C ASN A 65 -22.14 -36.18 20.99
N LEU A 66 -22.88 -36.83 21.90
CA LEU A 66 -24.17 -37.45 21.59
C LEU A 66 -25.23 -36.40 21.19
N ILE A 67 -25.30 -35.28 21.91
CA ILE A 67 -26.22 -34.18 21.60
C ILE A 67 -25.90 -33.60 20.22
N PHE A 68 -24.64 -33.23 19.97
CA PHE A 68 -24.26 -32.67 18.68
C PHE A 68 -24.39 -33.67 17.52
N GLN A 69 -24.10 -34.96 17.74
CA GLN A 69 -24.37 -36.02 16.75
C GLN A 69 -25.86 -36.15 16.40
N LEU A 70 -26.75 -36.00 17.40
CA LEU A 70 -28.20 -36.04 17.18
C LEU A 70 -28.72 -34.78 16.46
N ILE A 71 -28.13 -33.62 16.74
CA ILE A 71 -28.48 -32.35 16.07
C ILE A 71 -28.03 -32.37 14.61
N ASP A 72 -26.83 -32.92 14.34
CA ASP A 72 -26.25 -33.02 12.99
C ASP A 72 -26.85 -34.15 12.14
N CYS A 73 -27.66 -35.02 12.73
CA CYS A 73 -28.22 -36.17 12.03
C CYS A 73 -29.34 -35.78 11.06
N GLU A 74 -29.20 -36.18 9.79
CA GLU A 74 -30.18 -35.99 8.72
C GLU A 74 -31.20 -37.15 8.60
N ASP A 75 -31.05 -38.24 9.39
CA ASP A 75 -31.95 -39.41 9.28
C ASP A 75 -33.39 -39.04 9.70
N PRO A 76 -34.39 -39.20 8.80
CA PRO A 76 -35.79 -38.91 9.13
C PRO A 76 -36.33 -39.74 10.32
N LYS A 77 -35.75 -40.91 10.60
CA LYS A 77 -36.14 -41.76 11.75
C LYS A 77 -35.76 -41.16 13.10
N LEU A 78 -34.82 -40.21 13.12
CA LEU A 78 -34.30 -39.56 14.33
C LEU A 78 -34.82 -38.12 14.49
N LYS A 79 -35.74 -37.67 13.63
CA LYS A 79 -36.27 -36.29 13.65
C LYS A 79 -36.81 -35.86 15.01
N THR A 80 -37.54 -36.74 15.70
CA THR A 80 -38.11 -36.47 17.04
C THR A 80 -37.01 -36.32 18.10
N LEU A 81 -35.94 -37.11 17.99
CA LEU A 81 -34.77 -37.01 18.86
C LEU A 81 -33.97 -35.74 18.57
N LYS A 82 -33.81 -35.37 17.30
CA LYS A 82 -33.17 -34.10 16.89
C LYS A 82 -33.88 -32.90 17.53
N THR A 83 -35.20 -32.80 17.37
CA THR A 83 -35.97 -31.69 17.97
C THR A 83 -35.90 -31.68 19.49
N GLY A 84 -35.90 -32.87 20.12
CA GLY A 84 -35.77 -32.99 21.57
C GLY A 84 -34.38 -32.58 22.07
N ALA A 85 -33.32 -32.99 21.37
CA ALA A 85 -31.94 -32.63 21.67
C ALA A 85 -31.69 -31.12 21.50
N GLN A 86 -32.21 -30.51 20.41
CA GLN A 86 -32.17 -29.06 20.20
C GLN A 86 -32.89 -28.32 21.34
N THR A 87 -34.10 -28.73 21.70
CA THR A 87 -34.88 -28.09 22.78
C THR A 87 -34.17 -28.22 24.13
N LEU A 88 -33.67 -29.41 24.45
CA LEU A 88 -32.92 -29.65 25.70
C LEU A 88 -31.66 -28.79 25.76
N PHE A 89 -30.91 -28.71 24.66
CA PHE A 89 -29.65 -27.98 24.62
C PHE A 89 -29.87 -26.46 24.67
N GLU A 90 -30.92 -25.94 24.03
CA GLU A 90 -31.31 -24.54 24.14
C GLU A 90 -31.72 -24.15 25.57
N LEU A 91 -32.53 -24.98 26.24
CA LEU A 91 -32.89 -24.77 27.65
C LEU A 91 -31.65 -24.84 28.55
N PHE A 92 -30.75 -25.79 28.28
CA PHE A 92 -29.49 -25.91 29.01
C PHE A 92 -28.60 -24.67 28.82
N LEU A 93 -28.45 -24.15 27.60
CA LEU A 93 -27.69 -22.94 27.33
C LEU A 93 -28.31 -21.73 28.03
N ALA A 94 -29.64 -21.56 27.94
CA ALA A 94 -30.34 -20.46 28.60
C ALA A 94 -30.15 -20.47 30.12
N GLU A 95 -30.26 -21.63 30.76
CA GLU A 95 -30.07 -21.78 32.21
C GLU A 95 -28.59 -21.63 32.61
N LEU A 96 -27.66 -22.11 31.77
CA LEU A 96 -26.22 -21.89 31.97
C LEU A 96 -25.87 -20.40 31.89
N GLU A 97 -26.37 -19.69 30.89
CA GLU A 97 -26.20 -18.23 30.74
C GLU A 97 -26.78 -17.49 31.96
N TYR A 98 -27.99 -17.85 32.39
CA TYR A 98 -28.63 -17.26 33.56
C TYR A 98 -27.82 -17.51 34.84
N SER A 99 -27.38 -18.74 35.08
CA SER A 99 -26.58 -19.12 36.24
C SER A 99 -25.22 -18.41 36.26
N LEU A 100 -24.57 -18.25 35.11
CA LEU A 100 -23.29 -17.53 34.99
C LEU A 100 -23.44 -16.01 35.18
N ARG A 101 -24.61 -15.42 34.89
CA ARG A 101 -24.86 -14.00 35.15
C ARG A 101 -25.23 -13.71 36.60
N THR A 102 -25.92 -14.63 37.27
CA THR A 102 -26.49 -14.44 38.61
C THR A 102 -25.62 -14.98 39.75
N ASN A 103 -24.94 -16.12 39.57
CA ASN A 103 -24.16 -16.78 40.62
C ASN A 103 -22.68 -16.38 40.62
N ARG A 104 -22.12 -16.07 41.79
CA ARG A 104 -20.67 -15.79 41.95
C ARG A 104 -19.80 -17.04 41.88
N THR A 105 -20.35 -18.22 42.14
CA THR A 105 -19.63 -19.50 42.11
C THR A 105 -19.64 -20.09 40.70
N THR A 106 -18.49 -20.63 40.26
CA THR A 106 -18.39 -21.31 38.96
C THR A 106 -19.11 -22.67 39.01
N PRO A 107 -20.08 -22.92 38.11
CA PRO A 107 -20.74 -24.22 38.02
C PRO A 107 -19.70 -25.34 37.80
N PRO A 108 -19.86 -26.54 38.42
CA PRO A 108 -18.94 -27.67 38.26
C PRO A 108 -18.74 -28.05 36.79
N ILE A 109 -19.81 -27.93 36.00
CA ILE A 109 -19.79 -28.19 34.56
C ILE A 109 -18.78 -27.31 33.82
N VAL A 110 -18.60 -26.04 34.19
CA VAL A 110 -17.66 -25.14 33.50
C VAL A 110 -16.23 -25.66 33.65
N LYS A 111 -15.85 -26.15 34.84
CA LYS A 111 -14.53 -26.78 35.06
C LYS A 111 -14.37 -28.06 34.23
N ALA A 112 -15.41 -28.88 34.15
CA ALA A 112 -15.42 -30.08 33.32
C ALA A 112 -15.37 -29.76 31.82
N LEU A 113 -15.97 -28.66 31.36
CA LEU A 113 -15.94 -28.21 29.98
C LEU A 113 -14.59 -27.64 29.59
N VAL A 114 -13.95 -26.82 30.45
CA VAL A 114 -12.61 -26.27 30.21
C VAL A 114 -11.60 -27.40 29.95
N THR A 115 -11.66 -28.48 30.72
CA THR A 115 -10.79 -29.66 30.52
C THR A 115 -11.07 -30.45 29.23
N ASN A 116 -12.24 -30.26 28.61
CA ASN A 116 -12.67 -30.97 27.39
C ASN A 116 -12.94 -30.02 26.21
N LEU A 117 -12.41 -28.81 26.24
CA LEU A 117 -12.63 -27.78 25.19
C LEU A 117 -12.26 -28.27 23.78
N HIS A 118 -11.25 -29.14 23.65
CA HIS A 118 -10.81 -29.69 22.35
C HIS A 118 -11.94 -30.39 21.56
N THR A 119 -12.93 -30.96 22.25
CA THR A 119 -14.08 -31.61 21.60
C THR A 119 -15.03 -30.62 20.94
N ILE A 120 -15.07 -29.37 21.43
CA ILE A 120 -15.94 -28.31 20.88
C ILE A 120 -15.38 -27.79 19.54
N LYS A 121 -14.06 -27.89 19.31
CA LYS A 121 -13.39 -27.43 18.08
C LYS A 121 -14.09 -27.92 16.81
N LEU A 122 -14.40 -29.22 16.74
CA LEU A 122 -15.00 -29.84 15.55
C LEU A 122 -16.38 -29.28 15.23
N TYR A 123 -17.16 -28.96 16.27
CA TYR A 123 -18.53 -28.44 16.12
C TYR A 123 -18.56 -26.97 15.73
N LEU A 124 -17.55 -26.18 16.15
CA LEU A 124 -17.41 -24.77 15.75
C LEU A 124 -17.15 -24.61 14.24
N LEU A 125 -16.49 -25.59 13.63
CA LEU A 125 -16.18 -25.61 12.19
C LEU A 125 -17.25 -26.35 11.37
N SER A 126 -18.38 -26.74 11.98
CA SER A 126 -19.47 -27.38 11.24
C SER A 126 -20.09 -26.40 10.24
N THR A 127 -20.46 -26.91 9.06
CA THR A 127 -21.23 -26.16 8.07
C THR A 127 -22.72 -26.06 8.43
N ASN A 128 -23.18 -26.88 9.37
CA ASN A 128 -24.55 -26.90 9.86
C ASN A 128 -24.74 -25.84 10.97
N VAL A 129 -25.55 -24.82 10.67
CA VAL A 129 -25.85 -23.70 11.58
C VAL A 129 -26.46 -24.20 12.89
N ASP A 130 -27.31 -25.23 12.84
CA ASP A 130 -27.95 -25.83 14.02
C ASP A 130 -26.94 -26.44 15.00
N VAL A 131 -25.73 -26.78 14.54
CA VAL A 131 -24.65 -27.36 15.35
C VAL A 131 -23.64 -26.29 15.76
N ALA A 132 -23.31 -25.40 14.82
CA ALA A 132 -22.27 -24.40 15.01
C ALA A 132 -22.69 -23.28 15.98
N GLN A 133 -23.92 -22.76 15.89
CA GLN A 133 -24.38 -21.67 16.78
C GLN A 133 -24.46 -22.12 18.25
N PRO A 134 -25.06 -23.29 18.59
CA PRO A 134 -25.10 -23.71 19.98
C PRO A 134 -23.71 -24.04 20.54
N ALA A 135 -22.77 -24.52 19.70
CA ALA A 135 -21.38 -24.69 20.08
C ALA A 135 -20.67 -23.35 20.36
N ALA A 136 -20.91 -22.33 19.53
CA ALA A 136 -20.41 -20.96 19.72
C ALA A 136 -20.94 -20.31 21.00
N ARG A 137 -22.24 -20.46 21.27
CA ARG A 137 -22.88 -19.98 22.51
C ARG A 137 -22.32 -20.68 23.74
N LEU A 138 -22.13 -21.99 23.68
CA LEU A 138 -21.48 -22.76 24.76
C LEU A 138 -20.06 -22.23 25.04
N LEU A 139 -19.26 -22.03 24.00
CA LEU A 139 -17.91 -21.46 24.14
C LEU A 139 -17.95 -20.05 24.74
N SER A 140 -18.87 -19.21 24.28
CA SER A 140 -19.06 -17.85 24.79
C SER A 140 -19.46 -17.84 26.27
N CYS A 141 -20.27 -18.81 26.70
CA CYS A 141 -20.60 -19.00 28.13
C CYS A 141 -19.38 -19.36 28.96
N ILE A 142 -18.53 -20.28 28.46
CA ILE A 142 -17.29 -20.67 29.16
C ILE A 142 -16.36 -19.45 29.28
N ALA A 143 -16.26 -18.64 28.23
CA ALA A 143 -15.43 -17.45 28.18
C ALA A 143 -15.81 -16.38 29.23
N ILE A 144 -17.05 -16.36 29.73
CA ILE A 144 -17.47 -15.46 30.82
C ILE A 144 -16.62 -15.68 32.10
N ARG A 145 -16.11 -16.90 32.33
CA ARG A 145 -15.36 -17.27 33.53
C ARG A 145 -13.88 -17.54 33.26
N ASP A 146 -13.53 -18.03 32.08
CA ASP A 146 -12.15 -18.24 31.66
C ASP A 146 -11.94 -17.59 30.30
N GLN A 147 -11.52 -16.33 30.29
CA GLN A 147 -11.43 -15.53 29.06
C GLN A 147 -10.27 -15.98 28.15
N GLU A 148 -9.18 -16.52 28.72
CA GLU A 148 -8.01 -16.94 27.95
C GLU A 148 -8.28 -18.19 27.10
N CYS A 149 -9.29 -18.98 27.48
CA CYS A 149 -9.67 -20.17 26.73
C CYS A 149 -10.14 -19.86 25.31
N LEU A 150 -10.57 -18.62 25.02
CA LEU A 150 -11.10 -18.21 23.73
C LEU A 150 -10.01 -18.03 22.66
N LEU A 151 -8.79 -17.67 23.08
CA LEU A 151 -7.69 -17.28 22.18
C LEU A 151 -7.33 -18.38 21.17
N PRO A 152 -7.13 -19.66 21.57
CA PRO A 152 -6.78 -20.70 20.61
C PRO A 152 -7.91 -21.04 19.64
N TYR A 153 -9.18 -20.83 20.03
CA TYR A 153 -10.34 -21.11 19.18
C TYR A 153 -10.60 -20.00 18.17
N ILE A 154 -10.48 -18.73 18.58
CA ILE A 154 -10.45 -17.61 17.63
C ILE A 154 -9.33 -17.83 16.60
N ALA A 155 -8.12 -18.16 17.07
CA ALA A 155 -6.99 -18.43 16.18
C ALA A 155 -7.26 -19.59 15.21
N THR A 156 -7.82 -20.69 15.73
CA THR A 156 -8.17 -21.86 14.91
C THR A 156 -9.22 -21.52 13.87
N MET A 157 -10.29 -20.81 14.23
CA MET A 157 -11.34 -20.40 13.28
C MET A 157 -10.79 -19.43 12.23
N LEU A 158 -9.94 -18.48 12.60
CA LEU A 158 -9.29 -17.59 11.63
C LEU A 158 -8.45 -18.36 10.61
N ILE A 159 -7.83 -19.46 11.02
CA ILE A 159 -6.97 -20.30 10.15
C ILE A 159 -7.79 -21.29 9.31
N GLU A 160 -8.75 -21.96 9.92
CA GLU A 160 -9.42 -23.15 9.36
C GLU A 160 -10.81 -22.86 8.76
N CYS A 161 -11.40 -21.67 8.96
CA CYS A 161 -12.66 -21.30 8.30
C CYS A 161 -12.44 -21.09 6.80
N GLU A 162 -13.16 -21.86 5.97
CA GLU A 162 -13.16 -21.79 4.51
C GLU A 162 -14.47 -21.22 3.94
N ASN A 163 -15.58 -21.38 4.68
CA ASN A 163 -16.92 -21.02 4.23
C ASN A 163 -17.49 -19.80 4.98
N SER A 164 -18.44 -19.08 4.36
CA SER A 164 -19.11 -17.93 4.99
C SER A 164 -19.86 -18.33 6.27
N THR A 165 -20.50 -19.51 6.29
CA THR A 165 -21.22 -20.03 7.45
C THR A 165 -20.32 -20.28 8.67
N GLN A 166 -19.10 -20.79 8.45
CA GLN A 166 -18.14 -20.98 9.54
C GLN A 166 -17.61 -19.64 10.07
N LEU A 167 -17.50 -18.63 9.19
CA LEU A 167 -17.12 -17.28 9.60
C LEU A 167 -18.25 -16.58 10.37
N GLU A 168 -19.52 -16.82 10.01
CA GLU A 168 -20.69 -16.33 10.77
C GLU A 168 -20.65 -16.82 12.22
N THR A 169 -20.26 -18.09 12.44
CA THR A 169 -20.05 -18.64 13.79
C THR A 169 -18.99 -17.84 14.57
N LEU A 170 -17.89 -17.43 13.92
CA LEU A 170 -16.88 -16.58 14.55
C LEU A 170 -17.45 -15.19 14.86
N VAL A 171 -18.23 -14.61 13.94
CA VAL A 171 -18.89 -13.31 14.14
C VAL A 171 -19.85 -13.35 15.31
N GLU A 172 -20.60 -14.44 15.50
CA GLU A 172 -21.50 -14.62 16.64
C GLU A 172 -20.72 -14.65 17.98
N ILE A 173 -19.63 -15.43 18.04
CA ILE A 173 -18.74 -15.48 19.21
C ILE A 173 -18.21 -14.08 19.54
N LEU A 174 -17.77 -13.36 18.52
CA LEU A 174 -17.18 -12.04 18.65
C LEU A 174 -18.21 -10.97 19.04
N SER A 175 -19.43 -11.05 18.50
CA SER A 175 -20.53 -10.13 18.81
C SER A 175 -21.05 -10.29 20.25
N PHE A 176 -20.67 -11.37 20.95
CA PHE A 176 -21.01 -11.59 22.35
C PHE A 176 -20.19 -10.70 23.30
N GLY A 177 -20.62 -9.44 23.41
CA GLY A 177 -20.24 -8.48 24.45
C GLY A 177 -18.73 -8.25 24.63
N VAL A 178 -18.13 -8.98 25.58
CA VAL A 178 -16.74 -8.79 26.03
C VAL A 178 -15.73 -9.48 25.11
N ASN A 179 -16.18 -10.45 24.29
CA ASN A 179 -15.29 -11.32 23.52
C ASN A 179 -14.46 -10.58 22.46
N MET A 180 -14.95 -9.45 21.94
CA MET A 180 -14.16 -8.60 21.03
C MET A 180 -12.82 -8.14 21.62
N ALA A 181 -12.73 -7.96 22.95
CA ALA A 181 -11.49 -7.56 23.61
C ALA A 181 -10.38 -8.62 23.44
N HIS A 182 -10.74 -9.88 23.22
CA HIS A 182 -9.82 -11.01 23.07
C HIS A 182 -9.48 -11.31 21.61
N PHE A 183 -10.10 -10.61 20.65
CA PHE A 183 -9.82 -10.79 19.22
C PHE A 183 -8.35 -10.50 18.89
N ASP A 184 -7.78 -9.43 19.46
CA ASP A 184 -6.37 -9.08 19.27
C ASP A 184 -5.43 -10.21 19.72
N GLY A 185 -5.69 -10.76 20.91
CA GLY A 185 -4.95 -11.92 21.41
C GLY A 185 -5.14 -13.16 20.53
N GLY A 186 -6.36 -13.47 20.10
CA GLY A 186 -6.62 -14.58 19.18
C GLY A 186 -5.90 -14.41 17.83
N LEU A 187 -5.85 -13.18 17.32
CA LEU A 187 -5.10 -12.84 16.12
C LEU A 187 -3.59 -13.04 16.32
N VAL A 188 -3.02 -12.65 17.46
CA VAL A 188 -1.61 -12.95 17.80
C VAL A 188 -1.34 -14.45 17.72
N TYR A 189 -2.19 -15.28 18.33
CA TYR A 189 -2.06 -16.73 18.29
C TYR A 189 -2.11 -17.27 16.86
N ALA A 190 -2.99 -16.73 16.01
CA ALA A 190 -3.08 -17.12 14.60
C ALA A 190 -1.79 -16.76 13.83
N LEU A 191 -1.27 -15.56 14.03
CA LEU A 191 -0.09 -15.05 13.31
C LEU A 191 1.24 -15.68 13.75
N VAL A 192 1.30 -16.25 14.96
CA VAL A 192 2.49 -16.96 15.48
C VAL A 192 2.55 -18.40 14.99
N LYS A 193 1.41 -19.00 14.59
CA LYS A 193 1.36 -20.39 14.15
C LYS A 193 1.98 -20.53 12.76
N THR A 194 3.28 -20.85 12.72
CA THR A 194 4.14 -20.81 11.53
C THR A 194 3.87 -21.88 10.47
N ASP A 195 3.15 -22.94 10.84
CA ASP A 195 3.04 -24.15 10.01
C ASP A 195 1.91 -24.08 8.96
N VAL A 196 1.12 -23.00 8.94
CA VAL A 196 -0.06 -22.88 8.08
C VAL A 196 0.02 -21.63 7.20
N SER A 197 -0.45 -21.74 5.95
CA SER A 197 -0.51 -20.59 5.05
C SER A 197 -1.40 -19.49 5.65
N LEU A 198 -0.88 -18.27 5.77
CA LEU A 198 -1.63 -17.12 6.30
C LEU A 198 -2.70 -16.61 5.32
N SER A 199 -2.79 -17.17 4.11
CA SER A 199 -3.75 -16.74 3.08
C SER A 199 -5.20 -16.77 3.58
N ASN A 200 -5.62 -17.88 4.21
CA ASN A 200 -6.95 -18.01 4.79
C ASN A 200 -7.20 -17.00 5.92
N VAL A 201 -6.20 -16.78 6.79
CA VAL A 201 -6.28 -15.79 7.87
C VAL A 201 -6.53 -14.39 7.29
N TRP A 202 -5.81 -14.00 6.24
CA TRP A 202 -6.00 -12.72 5.58
C TRP A 202 -7.35 -12.61 4.88
N ASN A 203 -7.85 -13.69 4.26
CA ASN A 203 -9.16 -13.71 3.63
C ASN A 203 -10.26 -13.47 4.67
N ASN A 204 -10.21 -14.21 5.77
CA ASN A 204 -11.15 -14.09 6.88
C ASN A 204 -11.10 -12.68 7.51
N ILE A 205 -9.92 -12.12 7.73
CA ILE A 205 -9.75 -10.74 8.22
C ILE A 205 -10.34 -9.72 7.24
N ASN A 206 -10.11 -9.86 5.94
CA ASN A 206 -10.66 -8.95 4.94
C ASN A 206 -12.19 -8.97 4.92
N THR A 207 -12.81 -10.13 5.14
CA THR A 207 -14.27 -10.27 5.27
C THR A 207 -14.76 -9.63 6.56
N LEU A 208 -14.14 -9.90 7.70
CA LEU A 208 -14.49 -9.28 9.00
C LEU A 208 -14.37 -7.75 8.96
N LEU A 209 -13.34 -7.20 8.31
CA LEU A 209 -13.21 -5.74 8.12
C LEU A 209 -14.31 -5.17 7.22
N SER A 210 -14.84 -5.95 6.27
CA SER A 210 -15.99 -5.53 5.46
C SER A 210 -17.24 -5.43 6.32
N LEU A 211 -17.46 -6.44 7.17
CA LEU A 211 -18.60 -6.48 8.10
C LEU A 211 -18.52 -5.41 9.19
N GLU A 212 -17.32 -5.04 9.65
CA GLU A 212 -17.15 -3.90 10.57
C GLU A 212 -17.47 -2.56 9.89
N SER A 213 -17.18 -2.43 8.59
CA SER A 213 -17.39 -1.18 7.86
C SER A 213 -18.84 -0.99 7.42
N ASP A 214 -19.51 -2.07 7.05
CA ASP A 214 -20.90 -2.11 6.59
C ASP A 214 -21.62 -3.29 7.27
N PRO A 215 -22.04 -3.13 8.54
CA PRO A 215 -22.63 -4.20 9.31
C PRO A 215 -24.06 -4.49 8.85
N PRO A 216 -24.44 -5.76 8.60
CA PRO A 216 -25.83 -6.12 8.40
C PRO A 216 -26.65 -5.92 9.69
N GLU A 217 -27.97 -5.77 9.56
CA GLU A 217 -28.87 -5.54 10.69
C GLU A 217 -28.68 -6.62 11.78
N GLY A 218 -28.40 -6.17 13.02
CA GLY A 218 -28.26 -7.06 14.19
C GLY A 218 -26.84 -7.51 14.52
N ILE A 219 -25.82 -7.21 13.70
CA ILE A 219 -24.41 -7.53 13.98
C ILE A 219 -23.66 -6.30 14.47
N SER A 220 -23.03 -6.37 15.65
CA SER A 220 -22.19 -5.31 16.19
C SER A 220 -20.73 -5.75 16.32
N LEU A 221 -20.00 -5.74 15.20
CA LEU A 221 -18.54 -5.92 15.19
C LEU A 221 -17.86 -4.57 15.34
N TYR A 222 -17.01 -4.43 16.36
CA TYR A 222 -16.18 -3.23 16.54
C TYR A 222 -14.78 -3.59 17.02
N GLY A 223 -13.76 -2.95 16.46
CA GLY A 223 -12.37 -3.10 16.94
C GLY A 223 -11.53 -4.12 16.18
N VAL A 224 -12.07 -4.82 15.18
CA VAL A 224 -11.29 -5.66 14.26
C VAL A 224 -10.21 -4.81 13.59
N SER A 225 -10.58 -3.65 13.06
CA SER A 225 -9.67 -2.68 12.45
C SER A 225 -8.55 -2.23 13.40
N LEU A 226 -8.85 -2.02 14.69
CA LEU A 226 -7.86 -1.63 15.70
C LEU A 226 -6.86 -2.75 16.01
N ALA A 227 -7.34 -3.99 16.15
CA ALA A 227 -6.49 -5.17 16.34
C ALA A 227 -5.57 -5.38 15.13
N VAL A 228 -6.12 -5.30 13.92
CA VAL A 228 -5.37 -5.41 12.66
C VAL A 228 -4.28 -4.32 12.57
N VAL A 229 -4.59 -3.08 12.97
CA VAL A 229 -3.61 -1.98 13.01
C VAL A 229 -2.46 -2.24 14.00
N SER A 230 -2.72 -2.93 15.12
CA SER A 230 -1.68 -3.31 16.08
C SER A 230 -0.63 -4.26 15.47
N HIS A 231 -1.04 -5.08 14.50
CA HIS A 231 -0.23 -6.09 13.81
C HIS A 231 0.16 -5.74 12.37
N LEU A 232 0.15 -4.44 12.05
CA LEU A 232 0.49 -3.94 10.72
C LEU A 232 1.85 -4.39 10.20
N ASP A 233 2.83 -4.62 11.08
CA ASP A 233 4.15 -5.12 10.69
C ASP A 233 4.09 -6.51 10.03
N LYS A 234 3.24 -7.40 10.52
CA LYS A 234 3.06 -8.74 9.93
C LYS A 234 2.41 -8.65 8.56
N ILE A 235 1.39 -7.82 8.42
CA ILE A 235 0.71 -7.57 7.12
C ILE A 235 1.70 -7.03 6.09
N CYS A 236 2.51 -6.03 6.47
CA CYS A 236 3.49 -5.44 5.56
C CYS A 236 4.60 -6.43 5.19
N ARG A 237 5.07 -7.27 6.13
CA ARG A 237 6.05 -8.34 5.83
C ARG A 237 5.48 -9.38 4.88
N SER A 238 4.29 -9.91 5.17
CA SER A 238 3.62 -10.86 4.28
C SER A 238 3.38 -10.26 2.89
N MET A 239 3.06 -8.95 2.80
CA MET A 239 2.89 -8.30 1.49
C MET A 239 4.20 -8.20 0.72
N ILE A 240 5.31 -7.88 1.40
CA ILE A 240 6.65 -7.86 0.80
C ILE A 240 7.03 -9.26 0.30
N GLU A 241 6.82 -10.29 1.13
CA GLU A 241 7.07 -11.69 0.78
C GLU A 241 6.25 -12.13 -0.43
N CYS A 242 4.95 -11.80 -0.48
CA CYS A 242 4.09 -12.08 -1.63
C CYS A 242 4.57 -11.38 -2.91
N CYS A 243 5.07 -10.14 -2.81
CA CYS A 243 5.59 -9.43 -3.97
C CYS A 243 6.87 -10.09 -4.52
N HIS A 244 7.76 -10.54 -3.63
CA HIS A 244 8.98 -11.25 -4.01
C HIS A 244 8.65 -12.62 -4.61
N SER A 245 7.81 -13.43 -3.98
CA SER A 245 7.40 -14.75 -4.48
C SER A 245 6.53 -14.69 -5.74
N GLY A 246 5.91 -13.54 -6.02
CA GLY A 246 5.00 -13.36 -7.16
C GLY A 246 3.57 -13.84 -6.91
N ASP A 247 3.19 -14.10 -5.66
CA ASP A 247 1.82 -14.40 -5.27
C ASP A 247 0.96 -13.12 -5.27
N MET A 248 0.47 -12.75 -6.46
CA MET A 248 -0.33 -11.56 -6.64
C MET A 248 -1.70 -11.66 -5.97
N GLN A 249 -2.28 -12.85 -5.84
CA GLN A 249 -3.60 -13.02 -5.22
C GLN A 249 -3.57 -12.58 -3.75
N ASN A 250 -2.60 -13.08 -2.98
CA ASN A 250 -2.42 -12.66 -1.60
C ASN A 250 -1.94 -11.20 -1.48
N ALA A 251 -1.10 -10.73 -2.40
CA ALA A 251 -0.70 -9.32 -2.41
C ALA A 251 -1.91 -8.37 -2.62
N HIS A 252 -2.83 -8.72 -3.53
CA HIS A 252 -4.06 -7.96 -3.75
C HIS A 252 -4.98 -7.94 -2.53
N LEU A 253 -5.12 -9.09 -1.86
CA LEU A 253 -5.86 -9.21 -0.62
C LEU A 253 -5.29 -8.32 0.49
N LEU A 254 -3.98 -8.38 0.72
CA LEU A 254 -3.29 -7.55 1.70
C LEU A 254 -3.44 -6.06 1.37
N SER A 255 -3.39 -5.69 0.09
CA SER A 255 -3.64 -4.31 -0.35
C SER A 255 -5.07 -3.83 -0.03
N SER A 256 -6.06 -4.73 -0.11
CA SER A 256 -7.45 -4.45 0.27
C SER A 256 -7.55 -4.19 1.77
N ILE A 257 -6.93 -5.05 2.59
CA ILE A 257 -6.86 -4.90 4.05
C ILE A 257 -6.24 -3.55 4.41
N LEU A 258 -5.06 -3.22 3.87
CA LEU A 258 -4.37 -1.95 4.11
C LEU A 258 -5.25 -0.74 3.76
N SER A 259 -5.98 -0.81 2.65
CA SER A 259 -6.86 0.29 2.22
C SER A 259 -8.07 0.50 3.15
N LYS A 260 -8.61 -0.56 3.75
CA LYS A 260 -9.73 -0.51 4.70
C LYS A 260 -9.32 0.07 6.05
N ILE A 261 -8.13 -0.31 6.53
CA ILE A 261 -7.61 0.17 7.82
C ILE A 261 -6.96 1.56 7.73
N ALA A 262 -6.71 2.09 6.52
CA ALA A 262 -6.02 3.36 6.29
C ALA A 262 -6.57 4.50 7.15
N ALA A 263 -7.91 4.65 7.18
CA ALA A 263 -8.57 5.71 7.96
C ALA A 263 -8.35 5.58 9.48
N LYS A 264 -8.12 4.37 9.99
CA LYS A 264 -7.90 4.09 11.43
C LYS A 264 -6.44 4.27 11.84
N LEU A 265 -5.49 4.20 10.90
CA LEU A 265 -4.08 4.52 11.16
C LEU A 265 -3.91 5.95 11.67
N CYS A 266 -4.83 6.85 11.31
CA CYS A 266 -4.86 8.24 11.76
C CYS A 266 -4.96 8.43 13.28
N MET A 267 -5.41 7.42 14.03
CA MET A 267 -5.73 7.53 15.46
C MET A 267 -4.59 7.10 16.39
N LYS A 268 -3.53 6.47 15.87
CA LYS A 268 -2.45 5.88 16.68
C LYS A 268 -1.08 6.36 16.20
N GLU A 269 -0.30 6.99 17.08
CA GLU A 269 1.09 7.33 16.78
C GLU A 269 1.89 6.06 16.48
N MET A 270 2.39 5.94 15.25
CA MET A 270 3.18 4.79 14.82
C MET A 270 4.66 5.04 15.06
N SER A 271 5.38 4.01 15.51
CA SER A 271 6.84 4.09 15.60
C SER A 271 7.48 4.23 14.21
N VAL A 272 8.59 4.96 14.14
CA VAL A 272 9.31 5.23 12.89
C VAL A 272 9.60 3.96 12.08
N PRO A 273 10.08 2.85 12.66
CA PRO A 273 10.31 1.62 11.90
C PRO A 273 9.05 1.07 11.25
N LYS A 274 7.90 1.06 11.97
CA LYS A 274 6.62 0.58 11.44
C LYS A 274 6.18 1.41 10.25
N VAL A 275 6.29 2.74 10.34
CA VAL A 275 5.98 3.66 9.24
C VAL A 275 6.82 3.35 8.00
N LEU A 276 8.14 3.19 8.16
CA LEU A 276 9.03 2.89 7.04
C LEU A 276 8.69 1.55 6.37
N TYR A 277 8.35 0.51 7.14
CA TYR A 277 7.92 -0.78 6.59
C TYR A 277 6.61 -0.67 5.81
N CYS A 278 5.63 0.09 6.30
CA CYS A 278 4.36 0.28 5.61
C CYS A 278 4.53 0.93 4.26
N VAL A 279 5.31 2.01 4.21
CA VAL A 279 5.60 2.73 2.98
C VAL A 279 6.40 1.86 2.02
N LYS A 280 7.42 1.14 2.50
CA LYS A 280 8.20 0.19 1.68
C LYS A 280 7.30 -0.85 1.04
N ALA A 281 6.43 -1.47 1.83
CA ALA A 281 5.52 -2.51 1.35
C ALA A 281 4.54 -1.94 0.31
N ALA A 282 3.93 -0.78 0.57
CA ALA A 282 3.00 -0.14 -0.36
C ALA A 282 3.65 0.22 -1.70
N VAL A 283 4.86 0.81 -1.67
CA VAL A 283 5.61 1.16 -2.89
C VAL A 283 6.05 -0.09 -3.65
N LEU A 284 6.53 -1.12 -2.96
CA LEU A 284 6.91 -2.39 -3.57
C LEU A 284 5.72 -3.07 -4.27
N TYR A 285 4.58 -3.14 -3.58
CA TYR A 285 3.36 -3.70 -4.16
C TYR A 285 2.85 -2.88 -5.35
N PHE A 286 2.91 -1.55 -5.29
CA PHE A 286 2.56 -0.68 -6.42
C PHE A 286 3.36 -1.04 -7.68
N PHE A 287 4.68 -1.11 -7.59
CA PHE A 287 5.51 -1.46 -8.73
C PHE A 287 5.33 -2.92 -9.18
N THR A 288 5.22 -3.85 -8.24
CA THR A 288 5.02 -5.28 -8.54
C THR A 288 3.69 -5.51 -9.25
N CYS A 289 2.64 -4.79 -8.85
CA CYS A 289 1.34 -4.83 -9.52
C CYS A 289 1.42 -4.31 -10.96
N LEU A 290 2.08 -3.17 -11.21
CA LEU A 290 2.25 -2.66 -12.57
C LEU A 290 3.05 -3.64 -13.46
N PHE A 291 4.03 -4.32 -12.87
CA PHE A 291 4.94 -5.22 -13.57
C PHE A 291 4.36 -6.62 -13.85
N LYS A 292 3.73 -7.26 -12.86
CA LYS A 292 3.28 -8.66 -12.94
C LYS A 292 1.81 -8.83 -13.29
N GLU A 293 0.93 -7.92 -12.86
CA GLU A 293 -0.51 -8.07 -13.10
C GLU A 293 -0.82 -7.91 -14.60
N LYS A 294 -1.83 -8.62 -15.11
CA LYS A 294 -2.25 -8.54 -16.52
C LYS A 294 -3.55 -7.76 -16.69
N ASP A 295 -4.46 -7.83 -15.71
CA ASP A 295 -5.73 -7.14 -15.78
C ASP A 295 -5.59 -5.64 -15.45
N GLU A 296 -5.89 -4.79 -16.44
CA GLU A 296 -5.82 -3.34 -16.32
C GLU A 296 -6.76 -2.77 -15.25
N MET A 297 -7.95 -3.35 -15.07
CA MET A 297 -8.92 -2.91 -14.06
C MET A 297 -8.45 -3.26 -12.65
N PHE A 298 -7.84 -4.44 -12.47
CA PHE A 298 -7.22 -4.79 -11.19
C PHE A 298 -6.01 -3.89 -10.91
N LYS A 299 -5.14 -3.62 -11.89
CA LYS A 299 -4.05 -2.64 -11.76
C LYS A 299 -4.56 -1.30 -11.29
N LEU A 300 -5.59 -0.78 -11.97
CA LEU A 300 -6.16 0.52 -11.63
C LEU A 300 -6.69 0.54 -10.19
N LYS A 301 -7.49 -0.45 -9.80
CA LYS A 301 -8.03 -0.56 -8.44
C LYS A 301 -6.91 -0.68 -7.39
N ALA A 302 -5.89 -1.50 -7.66
CA ALA A 302 -4.74 -1.69 -6.79
C ALA A 302 -3.95 -0.38 -6.59
N CYS A 303 -3.66 0.34 -7.68
CA CYS A 303 -2.99 1.63 -7.62
C CYS A 303 -3.80 2.65 -6.81
N LEU A 304 -5.12 2.75 -7.04
CA LEU A 304 -5.98 3.68 -6.29
C LEU A 304 -6.02 3.38 -4.79
N ARG A 305 -6.05 2.09 -4.41
CA ARG A 305 -5.97 1.67 -3.00
C ARG A 305 -4.66 2.11 -2.36
N MET A 306 -3.54 1.95 -3.05
CA MET A 306 -2.22 2.35 -2.55
C MET A 306 -2.03 3.86 -2.54
N ASN A 307 -2.58 4.59 -3.52
CA ASN A 307 -2.62 6.05 -3.50
C ASN A 307 -3.28 6.54 -2.22
N LYS A 308 -4.49 6.03 -1.92
CA LYS A 308 -5.23 6.38 -0.71
C LYS A 308 -4.43 6.05 0.55
N PHE A 309 -3.88 4.83 0.63
CA PHE A 309 -3.09 4.40 1.79
C PHE A 309 -1.85 5.28 2.01
N VAL A 310 -1.04 5.50 0.97
CA VAL A 310 0.18 6.31 1.08
C VAL A 310 -0.15 7.78 1.34
N ASN A 311 -1.24 8.30 0.79
CA ASN A 311 -1.72 9.64 1.12
C ASN A 311 -1.99 9.79 2.62
N THR A 312 -2.76 8.87 3.20
CA THR A 312 -3.08 8.90 4.62
C THR A 312 -1.84 8.83 5.52
N VAL A 313 -0.88 7.97 5.20
CA VAL A 313 0.36 7.81 5.99
C VAL A 313 1.32 9.00 5.79
N SER A 314 1.46 9.50 4.55
CA SER A 314 2.38 10.60 4.19
C SER A 314 1.90 11.97 4.66
N TYR A 315 0.59 12.17 4.74
CA TYR A 315 0.02 13.43 5.23
C TYR A 315 0.41 13.69 6.69
N ARG A 316 0.36 12.66 7.54
CA ARG A 316 0.59 12.77 9.00
C ARG A 316 2.05 12.61 9.41
N SER A 317 2.89 11.99 8.57
CA SER A 317 4.30 11.76 8.87
C SER A 317 5.20 12.28 7.75
N SER A 318 5.99 13.31 8.06
CA SER A 318 7.02 13.82 7.16
C SER A 318 8.05 12.74 6.80
N ILE A 319 8.37 11.86 7.75
CA ILE A 319 9.27 10.71 7.54
C ILE A 319 8.67 9.74 6.52
N ALA A 320 7.37 9.40 6.65
CA ALA A 320 6.68 8.55 5.69
C ALA A 320 6.71 9.13 4.29
N ARG A 321 6.42 10.43 4.18
CA ARG A 321 6.40 11.17 2.91
C ARG A 321 7.75 11.16 2.21
N THR A 322 8.81 11.52 2.92
CA THR A 322 10.18 11.52 2.37
C THR A 322 10.61 10.09 2.00
N ALA A 323 10.29 9.10 2.84
CA ALA A 323 10.57 7.70 2.53
C ALA A 323 9.80 7.19 1.30
N ALA A 324 8.53 7.58 1.14
CA ALA A 324 7.70 7.18 0.00
C ALA A 324 8.29 7.71 -1.30
N MET A 325 8.57 9.02 -1.35
CA MET A 325 9.23 9.64 -2.50
C MET A 325 10.57 8.99 -2.81
N LYS A 326 11.39 8.72 -1.77
CA LYS A 326 12.68 8.05 -1.91
C LYS A 326 12.54 6.65 -2.52
N TYR A 327 11.64 5.81 -2.02
CA TYR A 327 11.43 4.47 -2.56
C TYR A 327 10.82 4.49 -3.97
N ILE A 328 9.95 5.47 -4.26
CA ILE A 328 9.40 5.66 -5.61
C ILE A 328 10.52 6.00 -6.59
N LEU A 329 11.37 6.99 -6.26
CA LEU A 329 12.53 7.36 -7.09
C LEU A 329 13.50 6.18 -7.24
N ASP A 330 13.75 5.43 -6.17
CA ASP A 330 14.60 4.23 -6.23
C ASP A 330 14.06 3.19 -7.21
N GLY A 331 12.74 2.92 -7.18
CA GLY A 331 12.09 2.00 -8.11
C GLY A 331 12.06 2.49 -9.55
N VAL A 332 11.82 3.79 -9.77
CA VAL A 332 11.84 4.39 -11.11
C VAL A 332 13.23 4.32 -11.76
N LEU A 333 14.28 4.41 -10.96
CA LEU A 333 15.67 4.46 -11.43
C LEU A 333 16.34 3.10 -11.53
N LYS A 334 15.84 2.07 -10.86
CA LYS A 334 16.48 0.75 -10.80
C LYS A 334 15.66 -0.31 -11.52
N GLU A 335 16.37 -1.24 -12.14
CA GLU A 335 15.75 -2.45 -12.68
C GLU A 335 15.26 -3.37 -11.55
N PRO A 336 14.15 -4.11 -11.76
CA PRO A 336 13.42 -4.26 -13.04
C PRO A 336 12.38 -3.17 -13.34
N PHE A 337 12.08 -2.30 -12.37
CA PHE A 337 10.92 -1.38 -12.46
C PHE A 337 11.14 -0.18 -13.38
N SER A 338 12.38 0.24 -13.61
CA SER A 338 12.68 1.26 -14.63
C SER A 338 12.12 0.91 -16.02
N LEU A 339 12.05 -0.39 -16.36
CA LEU A 339 11.53 -0.87 -17.64
C LEU A 339 10.04 -0.56 -17.86
N LEU A 340 9.27 -0.32 -16.79
CA LEU A 340 7.84 0.03 -16.88
C LEU A 340 7.59 1.36 -17.61
N PHE A 341 8.62 2.21 -17.69
CA PHE A 341 8.53 3.59 -18.19
C PHE A 341 9.41 3.84 -19.42
N VAL A 342 10.02 2.79 -19.99
CA VAL A 342 10.92 2.90 -21.14
C VAL A 342 10.20 2.39 -22.39
N MET A 343 10.10 3.25 -23.41
CA MET A 343 9.56 2.87 -24.71
C MET A 343 10.46 1.85 -25.42
N PRO A 344 9.90 0.91 -26.21
CA PRO A 344 10.69 -0.10 -26.93
C PRO A 344 11.81 0.49 -27.80
N ASP A 345 11.52 1.61 -28.48
CA ASP A 345 12.43 2.29 -29.40
C ASP A 345 13.56 3.06 -28.69
N ASN A 346 13.42 3.32 -27.39
CA ASN A 346 14.41 4.04 -26.58
C ASN A 346 15.46 3.12 -25.93
N ARG A 347 15.41 1.81 -26.20
CA ARG A 347 16.45 0.86 -25.79
C ARG A 347 17.71 1.11 -26.62
N ARG A 348 18.49 2.10 -26.21
CA ARG A 348 19.82 2.33 -26.78
C ARG A 348 20.65 1.05 -26.62
N ASN A 349 21.48 0.75 -27.62
CA ASN A 349 22.67 -0.05 -27.38
C ASN A 349 23.46 0.70 -26.31
N ASP A 350 23.68 0.08 -25.15
CA ASP A 350 24.56 0.61 -24.12
C ASP A 350 25.93 0.88 -24.75
N TYR A 351 26.18 2.13 -25.14
CA TYR A 351 27.54 2.58 -25.30
C TYR A 351 28.13 2.48 -23.90
N ILE A 352 29.07 1.55 -23.76
CA ILE A 352 29.85 1.26 -22.56
C ILE A 352 30.53 2.56 -22.13
N ILE A 353 29.84 3.36 -21.33
CA ILE A 353 30.52 4.08 -20.26
C ILE A 353 30.77 2.96 -19.26
N GLN A 354 32.02 2.52 -19.14
CA GLN A 354 32.42 1.63 -18.07
C GLN A 354 31.79 2.19 -16.79
N PRO A 355 30.99 1.39 -16.05
CA PRO A 355 30.49 1.85 -14.77
C PRO A 355 31.72 2.33 -14.02
N LEU A 356 31.71 3.58 -13.55
CA LEU A 356 32.64 4.03 -12.54
C LEU A 356 32.77 2.85 -11.59
N GLU A 357 33.98 2.30 -11.49
CA GLU A 357 34.26 1.18 -10.61
C GLU A 357 33.51 1.43 -9.32
N LYS A 358 32.87 0.38 -8.82
CA LYS A 358 32.20 0.31 -7.51
C LYS A 358 33.12 0.90 -6.45
N THR A 359 33.20 2.21 -6.39
CA THR A 359 33.72 2.95 -5.28
C THR A 359 32.62 2.77 -4.27
N SER A 360 32.94 1.91 -3.32
CA SER A 360 32.23 1.58 -2.09
C SER A 360 31.81 2.81 -1.26
N LEU A 361 31.91 4.03 -1.80
CA LEU A 361 31.49 5.30 -1.25
C LEU A 361 29.97 5.51 -1.31
N MET A 362 29.27 4.93 -2.28
CA MET A 362 27.79 4.92 -2.29
C MET A 362 27.22 4.02 -1.18
N GLY A 363 28.05 3.11 -0.66
CA GLY A 363 27.78 2.33 0.54
C GLY A 363 28.02 3.13 1.83
N SER A 364 29.13 3.85 1.95
CA SER A 364 29.54 4.46 3.22
C SER A 364 28.82 5.77 3.57
N PHE A 365 28.50 6.64 2.60
CA PHE A 365 27.86 7.94 2.90
C PHE A 365 26.34 7.88 3.12
N LEU A 366 25.67 6.83 2.61
CA LEU A 366 24.25 6.55 2.93
C LEU A 366 24.09 5.66 4.18
N GLN A 367 25.21 5.22 4.79
CA GLN A 367 25.22 4.33 5.97
C GLN A 367 25.56 5.02 7.30
N GLN A 368 26.08 6.24 7.28
CA GLN A 368 26.38 7.00 8.49
C GLN A 368 25.31 8.05 8.77
N GLU A 369 24.19 7.61 9.34
CA GLU A 369 23.56 8.26 10.50
C GLU A 369 22.31 7.45 10.90
N TYR A 370 22.39 6.85 12.11
CA TYR A 370 21.40 6.03 12.80
C TYR A 370 20.97 4.73 12.12
N ASN A 371 21.72 3.64 12.33
CA ASN A 371 21.18 2.27 12.54
C ASN A 371 22.30 1.26 12.84
N SER A 372 22.83 1.23 14.07
CA SER A 372 23.66 0.12 14.57
C SER A 372 22.85 -0.98 15.27
N MET A 373 21.50 -0.96 15.19
CA MET A 373 20.63 -2.02 15.73
C MET A 373 19.73 -2.73 14.70
N PHE A 374 19.80 -2.39 13.41
CA PHE A 374 18.91 -2.98 12.40
C PHE A 374 19.70 -3.51 11.20
N GLY A 375 20.14 -4.76 11.32
CA GLY A 375 21.03 -5.48 10.39
C GLY A 375 20.45 -5.89 9.03
N GLU A 376 19.46 -5.18 8.48
CA GLU A 376 18.99 -5.44 7.12
C GLU A 376 18.94 -4.15 6.29
N LYS A 377 19.61 -4.18 5.12
CA LYS A 377 19.60 -3.09 4.13
C LYS A 377 18.15 -2.75 3.77
N ILE A 378 17.69 -1.57 4.18
CA ILE A 378 16.39 -1.01 3.78
C ILE A 378 16.49 -0.46 2.34
N GLY A 379 16.66 -1.37 1.39
CA GLY A 379 16.46 -1.13 -0.04
C GLY A 379 15.32 -2.01 -0.55
N ILE A 380 14.74 -1.64 -1.69
CA ILE A 380 13.90 -2.58 -2.46
C ILE A 380 14.88 -3.56 -3.11
N LYS A 381 15.10 -4.71 -2.47
CA LYS A 381 15.90 -5.80 -3.03
C LYS A 381 14.95 -6.81 -3.64
N PHE A 382 14.95 -6.92 -4.96
CA PHE A 382 14.59 -8.18 -5.60
C PHE A 382 15.81 -9.07 -5.63
N ASP A 383 15.63 -10.36 -5.34
CA ASP A 383 16.66 -11.35 -5.62
C ASP A 383 16.97 -11.30 -7.11
N LYS A 384 18.22 -10.96 -7.43
CA LYS A 384 18.73 -10.94 -8.80
C LYS A 384 18.84 -12.35 -9.38
N ASP A 385 18.74 -13.37 -8.53
CA ASP A 385 19.09 -14.75 -8.88
C ASP A 385 17.97 -15.49 -9.63
N GLU A 386 16.73 -14.96 -9.66
CA GLU A 386 15.66 -15.47 -10.53
C GLU A 386 15.57 -14.75 -11.90
N LEU A 387 16.34 -13.68 -12.12
CA LEU A 387 16.44 -12.97 -13.40
C LEU A 387 17.87 -13.03 -13.96
N HIS A 388 18.41 -14.23 -14.10
CA HIS A 388 19.54 -14.44 -15.02
C HIS A 388 19.14 -14.18 -16.49
N PRO A 389 20.08 -13.78 -17.36
CA PRO A 389 19.87 -13.17 -18.69
C PRO A 389 19.43 -14.18 -19.78
N LYS A 390 18.53 -15.11 -19.45
CA LYS A 390 17.85 -15.99 -20.41
C LYS A 390 16.40 -15.56 -20.71
N TYR A 391 15.86 -14.59 -19.97
CA TYR A 391 14.52 -14.06 -20.21
C TYR A 391 14.59 -12.77 -21.04
N LYS A 392 13.85 -12.73 -22.16
CA LYS A 392 13.62 -11.52 -22.94
C LYS A 392 13.17 -10.41 -22.01
N THR A 393 13.91 -9.30 -21.94
CA THR A 393 13.53 -8.13 -21.14
C THR A 393 12.11 -7.71 -21.52
N PRO A 394 11.17 -7.63 -20.56
CA PRO A 394 9.76 -7.39 -20.86
C PRO A 394 9.60 -6.09 -21.64
N VAL A 395 9.01 -6.19 -22.83
CA VAL A 395 8.73 -5.04 -23.70
C VAL A 395 7.30 -4.59 -23.41
N PHE A 396 7.16 -3.37 -22.88
CA PHE A 396 5.86 -2.75 -22.69
C PHE A 396 5.50 -1.95 -23.94
N ASP A 397 4.24 -2.04 -24.37
CA ASP A 397 3.74 -1.25 -25.49
C ASP A 397 3.51 0.22 -25.09
N ALA A 398 3.41 1.11 -26.07
CA ALA A 398 3.30 2.54 -25.82
C ALA A 398 2.06 2.92 -24.98
N LYS A 399 0.97 2.14 -25.05
CA LYS A 399 -0.23 2.40 -24.22
C LYS A 399 0.03 2.01 -22.76
N SER A 400 0.64 0.84 -22.51
CA SER A 400 1.02 0.44 -21.14
C SER A 400 2.01 1.40 -20.51
N VAL A 401 3.02 1.87 -21.25
CA VAL A 401 3.98 2.86 -20.74
C VAL A 401 3.27 4.14 -20.31
N ARG A 402 2.39 4.68 -21.16
CA ARG A 402 1.59 5.88 -20.80
C ARG A 402 0.67 5.64 -19.60
N PHE A 403 0.05 4.48 -19.51
CA PHE A 403 -0.77 4.11 -18.36
C PHE A 403 0.06 4.08 -17.07
N ASN A 404 1.22 3.41 -17.11
CA ASN A 404 2.15 3.31 -15.99
C ASN A 404 2.64 4.69 -15.54
N GLU A 405 3.04 5.56 -16.48
CA GLU A 405 3.45 6.93 -16.19
C GLU A 405 2.33 7.71 -15.48
N GLN A 406 1.09 7.64 -15.97
CA GLN A 406 -0.05 8.31 -15.33
C GLN A 406 -0.31 7.77 -13.91
N ARG A 407 -0.22 6.45 -13.71
CA ARG A 407 -0.38 5.84 -12.38
C ARG A 407 0.73 6.27 -11.42
N LEU A 408 1.98 6.30 -11.89
CA LEU A 408 3.13 6.74 -11.11
C LEU A 408 3.00 8.22 -10.71
N VAL A 409 2.60 9.10 -11.64
CA VAL A 409 2.37 10.51 -11.33
C VAL A 409 1.27 10.67 -10.29
N SER A 410 0.19 9.90 -10.39
CA SER A 410 -0.88 9.89 -9.38
C SER A 410 -0.41 9.40 -8.01
N PHE A 411 0.44 8.38 -7.97
CA PHE A 411 1.01 7.84 -6.74
C PHE A 411 2.00 8.80 -6.08
N LEU A 412 2.86 9.44 -6.89
CA LEU A 412 3.78 10.47 -6.42
C LEU A 412 3.03 11.68 -5.86
N ARG A 413 1.98 12.15 -6.56
CA ARG A 413 1.08 13.21 -6.06
C ARG A 413 0.45 12.86 -4.72
N SER A 414 0.04 11.61 -4.55
CA SER A 414 -0.54 11.14 -3.28
C SER A 414 0.45 11.28 -2.11
N CYS A 415 1.76 11.33 -2.36
CA CYS A 415 2.76 11.52 -1.30
C CYS A 415 2.88 12.98 -0.83
N TYR A 416 2.64 13.97 -1.70
CA TYR A 416 2.88 15.39 -1.41
C TYR A 416 1.62 16.28 -1.38
N SER A 417 0.51 15.84 -1.97
CA SER A 417 -0.79 16.52 -1.93
C SER A 417 -1.71 15.91 -0.87
N SER A 418 -2.65 16.68 -0.31
CA SER A 418 -3.66 16.20 0.64
C SER A 418 -5.04 16.23 0.01
N ASP A 419 -5.82 15.15 0.17
CA ASP A 419 -7.24 15.12 -0.20
C ASP A 419 -8.16 15.67 0.93
N GLU A 420 -7.65 15.84 2.16
CA GLU A 420 -8.43 16.27 3.33
C GLU A 420 -8.57 17.80 3.45
N CYS A 421 -7.72 18.57 2.78
CA CYS A 421 -7.83 20.02 2.73
C CYS A 421 -8.55 20.44 1.45
N TYR A 422 -9.57 21.28 1.54
CA TYR A 422 -10.25 21.92 0.40
C TYR A 422 -9.31 22.73 -0.53
N SER A 423 -8.01 22.82 -0.18
CA SER A 423 -6.92 23.21 -1.07
C SER A 423 -6.25 21.97 -1.68
N PHE A 424 -6.51 21.71 -2.96
CA PHE A 424 -5.82 20.68 -3.76
C PHE A 424 -4.31 20.92 -3.93
N GLU A 425 -3.76 22.02 -3.40
CA GLU A 425 -2.37 22.41 -3.59
C GLU A 425 -1.45 21.82 -2.52
N PRO A 426 -0.33 21.19 -2.92
CA PRO A 426 0.65 20.66 -1.99
C PRO A 426 1.45 21.78 -1.30
N THR A 427 1.95 21.51 -0.10
CA THR A 427 2.84 22.46 0.58
C THR A 427 4.19 22.53 -0.12
N LEU A 428 4.74 23.74 -0.26
CA LEU A 428 5.98 23.96 -0.99
C LEU A 428 7.14 23.08 -0.51
N ASP A 429 7.29 22.92 0.81
CA ASP A 429 8.36 22.12 1.42
C ASP A 429 8.38 20.66 0.93
N THR A 430 7.21 20.09 0.63
CA THR A 430 7.11 18.70 0.18
C THR A 430 7.59 18.52 -1.25
N VAL A 431 7.28 19.50 -2.11
CA VAL A 431 7.73 19.51 -3.50
C VAL A 431 9.23 19.85 -3.57
N VAL A 432 9.72 20.75 -2.71
CA VAL A 432 11.17 21.01 -2.58
C VAL A 432 11.91 19.77 -2.11
N SER A 433 11.36 19.02 -1.15
CA SER A 433 11.94 17.73 -0.72
C SER A 433 12.04 16.74 -1.89
N LEU A 434 11.02 16.67 -2.74
CA LEU A 434 11.07 15.85 -3.97
C LEU A 434 12.18 16.32 -4.91
N ALA A 435 12.32 17.63 -5.15
CA ALA A 435 13.38 18.18 -6.00
C ALA A 435 14.78 17.82 -5.52
N LEU A 436 15.03 17.95 -4.21
CA LEU A 436 16.30 17.59 -3.58
C LEU A 436 16.58 16.09 -3.68
N LEU A 437 15.57 15.23 -3.49
CA LEU A 437 15.72 13.79 -3.68
C LEU A 437 16.06 13.45 -5.15
N VAL A 438 15.41 14.08 -6.12
CA VAL A 438 15.73 13.85 -7.55
C VAL A 438 17.20 14.20 -7.84
N VAL A 439 17.70 15.32 -7.32
CA VAL A 439 19.12 15.69 -7.45
C VAL A 439 20.02 14.65 -6.78
N GLN A 440 19.69 14.23 -5.56
CA GLN A 440 20.48 13.23 -4.82
C GLN A 440 20.59 11.90 -5.57
N PHE A 441 19.53 11.47 -6.26
CA PHE A 441 19.53 10.21 -6.99
C PHE A 441 20.20 10.29 -8.38
N VAL A 442 20.15 11.44 -9.04
CA VAL A 442 20.69 11.61 -10.41
C VAL A 442 22.12 12.16 -10.40
N SER A 443 22.48 12.96 -9.41
CA SER A 443 23.80 13.57 -9.22
C SER A 443 24.22 13.48 -7.75
N PRO A 444 24.62 12.28 -7.27
CA PRO A 444 25.00 12.06 -5.87
C PRO A 444 26.27 12.82 -5.47
N ASP A 445 27.11 13.18 -6.44
CA ASP A 445 28.28 14.02 -6.21
C ASP A 445 27.85 15.43 -5.79
N VAL A 446 28.21 15.83 -4.57
CA VAL A 446 27.83 17.14 -4.01
C VAL A 446 28.68 18.28 -4.60
N MET A 447 29.81 17.95 -5.23
CA MET A 447 30.71 18.92 -5.82
C MET A 447 30.01 19.69 -6.95
N TYR A 448 30.01 21.02 -6.82
CA TYR A 448 29.40 21.94 -7.78
C TYR A 448 27.88 21.78 -7.95
N ASN A 449 27.13 21.29 -6.95
CA ASN A 449 25.65 21.26 -6.98
C ASN A 449 24.98 22.60 -6.63
N GLY A 450 25.77 23.67 -6.52
CA GLY A 450 25.25 25.01 -6.25
C GLY A 450 24.28 25.49 -7.34
N LEU A 451 23.40 26.41 -6.94
CA LEU A 451 22.46 27.08 -7.85
C LEU A 451 23.13 27.86 -9.00
N PRO A 452 24.27 28.57 -8.79
CA PRO A 452 24.89 29.37 -9.83
C PRO A 452 25.38 28.54 -11.01
N TRP A 453 25.10 29.02 -12.23
CA TRP A 453 25.71 28.49 -13.44
C TRP A 453 27.10 29.10 -13.57
N PRO A 454 28.14 28.30 -13.89
CA PRO A 454 29.49 28.80 -14.06
C PRO A 454 29.67 29.33 -15.48
N ASP A 455 30.83 29.88 -15.76
CA ASP A 455 31.24 30.15 -17.14
C ASP A 455 31.25 28.87 -17.97
N GLU A 456 30.95 28.99 -19.26
CA GLU A 456 30.83 27.86 -20.17
C GLU A 456 32.12 27.01 -20.21
N ASP A 457 33.30 27.63 -20.13
CA ASP A 457 34.58 26.93 -20.11
C ASP A 457 34.71 25.95 -18.92
N PHE A 458 33.98 26.18 -17.83
CA PHE A 458 33.96 25.29 -16.66
C PHE A 458 33.27 23.96 -16.96
N THR A 459 32.43 23.87 -17.99
CA THR A 459 31.80 22.61 -18.40
C THR A 459 32.83 21.55 -18.80
N LYS A 460 34.02 21.98 -19.24
CA LYS A 460 35.16 21.08 -19.53
C LYS A 460 35.66 20.32 -18.29
N VAL A 461 35.51 20.89 -17.10
CA VAL A 461 35.91 20.27 -15.82
C VAL A 461 34.84 19.32 -15.29
N THR A 462 33.58 19.52 -15.70
CA THR A 462 32.42 18.76 -15.20
C THR A 462 31.82 17.79 -16.23
N ILE A 463 32.52 17.58 -17.34
CA ILE A 463 32.03 16.84 -18.52
C ILE A 463 31.54 15.42 -18.19
N GLU A 464 32.27 14.67 -17.35
CA GLU A 464 31.90 13.29 -17.01
C GLU A 464 30.58 13.24 -16.24
N ARG A 465 30.45 14.08 -15.21
CA ARG A 465 29.23 14.20 -14.42
C ARG A 465 28.06 14.66 -15.27
N ASP A 466 28.28 15.66 -16.11
CA ASP A 466 27.23 16.24 -16.94
C ASP A 466 26.73 15.20 -17.97
N VAL A 467 27.64 14.42 -18.57
CA VAL A 467 27.32 13.28 -19.45
C VAL A 467 26.57 12.20 -18.69
N HIS A 468 26.96 11.88 -17.45
CA HIS A 468 26.23 10.91 -16.61
C HIS A 468 24.79 11.35 -16.33
N ILE A 469 24.59 12.61 -15.95
CA ILE A 469 23.27 13.19 -15.69
C ILE A 469 22.43 13.15 -16.98
N TYR A 470 22.98 13.63 -18.09
CA TYR A 470 22.31 13.64 -19.38
C TYR A 470 21.92 12.23 -19.84
N HIS A 471 22.83 11.27 -19.71
CA HIS A 471 22.56 9.86 -20.01
C HIS A 471 21.44 9.31 -19.13
N THR A 472 21.46 9.58 -17.82
CA THR A 472 20.43 9.11 -16.88
C THR A 472 19.05 9.67 -17.21
N ILE A 473 18.96 10.97 -17.51
CA ILE A 473 17.69 11.63 -17.86
C ILE A 473 17.15 11.12 -19.22
N THR A 474 18.02 10.94 -20.21
CA THR A 474 17.60 10.50 -21.55
C THR A 474 17.24 9.01 -21.63
N THR A 475 17.88 8.16 -20.82
CA THR A 475 17.56 6.74 -20.72
C THR A 475 16.31 6.46 -19.88
N LYS A 476 15.92 7.39 -19.00
CA LYS A 476 14.75 7.26 -18.11
C LYS A 476 13.78 8.42 -18.34
N PRO A 477 12.93 8.37 -19.38
CA PRO A 477 12.08 9.48 -19.81
C PRO A 477 11.16 10.03 -18.72
N ILE A 478 10.74 9.20 -17.79
CA ILE A 478 9.95 9.58 -16.61
C ILE A 478 10.60 10.68 -15.76
N LEU A 479 11.93 10.84 -15.78
CA LEU A 479 12.60 11.97 -15.14
C LEU A 479 12.20 13.31 -15.75
N TRP A 480 11.96 13.38 -17.05
CA TRP A 480 11.39 14.58 -17.67
C TRP A 480 9.98 14.89 -17.17
N THR A 481 9.16 13.86 -16.95
CA THR A 481 7.83 14.02 -16.35
C THR A 481 7.91 14.55 -14.92
N ILE A 482 8.86 14.03 -14.12
CA ILE A 482 9.09 14.51 -12.75
C ILE A 482 9.61 15.95 -12.75
N LEU A 483 10.57 16.30 -13.61
CA LEU A 483 11.05 17.67 -13.76
C LEU A 483 9.94 18.62 -14.20
N GLY A 484 9.02 18.17 -15.06
CA GLY A 484 7.82 18.93 -15.43
C GLY A 484 6.86 19.18 -14.26
N ILE A 485 6.68 18.20 -13.37
CA ILE A 485 5.92 18.39 -12.12
C ILE A 485 6.59 19.45 -11.24
N LEU A 486 7.91 19.38 -11.06
CA LEU A 486 8.67 20.35 -10.27
C LEU A 486 8.63 21.76 -10.90
N ALA A 487 8.62 21.84 -12.23
CA ALA A 487 8.47 23.10 -12.97
C ALA A 487 7.08 23.73 -12.76
N GLY A 488 6.04 22.91 -12.64
CA GLY A 488 4.68 23.38 -12.31
C GLY A 488 4.55 23.90 -10.87
N HIS A 489 5.34 23.37 -9.94
CA HIS A 489 5.33 23.76 -8.52
C HIS A 489 6.51 24.67 -8.17
N ARG A 490 6.38 25.95 -8.51
CA ARG A 490 7.44 26.94 -8.31
C ARG A 490 7.67 27.25 -6.82
N PRO A 491 8.91 27.55 -6.39
CA PRO A 491 10.17 27.54 -7.14
C PRO A 491 10.92 26.18 -7.16
N ALA A 492 10.25 25.03 -6.99
CA ALA A 492 10.93 23.75 -6.74
C ALA A 492 11.99 23.36 -7.80
N LEU A 493 11.75 23.68 -9.08
CA LEU A 493 12.71 23.43 -10.16
C LEU A 493 14.07 24.12 -9.97
N CYS A 494 14.15 25.24 -9.23
CA CYS A 494 15.41 25.94 -8.95
C CYS A 494 16.41 25.01 -8.24
N TYR A 495 15.92 24.14 -7.34
CA TYR A 495 16.76 23.19 -6.63
C TYR A 495 17.35 22.11 -7.55
N CYS A 496 16.78 21.92 -8.75
CA CYS A 496 17.29 21.02 -9.79
C CYS A 496 18.25 21.72 -10.78
N SER A 497 18.76 22.93 -10.46
CA SER A 497 19.64 23.72 -11.35
C SER A 497 20.84 22.92 -11.88
N VAL A 498 21.46 22.08 -11.04
CA VAL A 498 22.58 21.21 -11.47
C VAL A 498 22.19 20.27 -12.62
N LEU A 499 20.97 19.72 -12.61
CA LEU A 499 20.50 18.81 -13.63
C LEU A 499 20.24 19.55 -14.95
N LEU A 500 19.59 20.72 -14.87
CA LEU A 500 19.30 21.56 -16.03
C LEU A 500 20.59 22.04 -16.70
N ARG A 501 21.56 22.46 -15.90
CA ARG A 501 22.88 22.89 -16.37
C ARG A 501 23.63 21.77 -17.07
N ALA A 502 23.69 20.59 -16.45
CA ALA A 502 24.35 19.42 -17.02
C ALA A 502 23.74 19.03 -18.38
N VAL A 503 22.41 19.00 -18.47
CA VAL A 503 21.72 18.74 -19.73
C VAL A 503 22.04 19.82 -20.76
N CYS A 504 21.98 21.10 -20.39
CA CYS A 504 22.31 22.21 -21.29
C CYS A 504 23.76 22.12 -21.82
N ALA A 505 24.73 21.84 -20.94
CA ALA A 505 26.14 21.68 -21.29
C ALA A 505 26.33 20.53 -22.29
N CYS A 506 25.71 19.38 -22.04
CA CYS A 506 25.74 18.26 -22.99
C CYS A 506 25.12 18.64 -24.33
N LEU A 507 23.96 19.29 -24.35
CA LEU A 507 23.31 19.71 -25.59
C LEU A 507 24.18 20.69 -26.40
N ILE A 508 24.81 21.67 -25.76
CA ILE A 508 25.77 22.60 -26.40
C ILE A 508 26.90 21.80 -27.07
N ASN A 509 27.51 20.85 -26.35
CA ASN A 509 28.60 20.03 -26.88
C ASN A 509 28.15 19.14 -28.06
N HIS A 510 26.97 18.51 -27.96
CA HIS A 510 26.45 17.63 -29.02
C HIS A 510 26.07 18.44 -30.28
N TRP A 511 25.41 19.59 -30.13
CA TRP A 511 25.09 20.46 -31.27
C TRP A 511 26.36 21.05 -31.91
N GLY A 512 27.40 21.32 -31.11
CA GLY A 512 28.73 21.66 -31.62
C GLY A 512 29.29 20.57 -32.55
N ALA A 513 29.26 19.30 -32.12
CA ALA A 513 29.70 18.17 -32.93
C ALA A 513 28.87 17.98 -34.22
N VAL A 514 27.54 18.12 -34.14
CA VAL A 514 26.65 18.05 -35.31
C VAL A 514 26.95 19.19 -36.31
N ASN A 515 27.22 20.38 -35.81
CA ASN A 515 27.60 21.52 -36.65
C ASN A 515 28.93 21.27 -37.38
N HIS A 516 29.95 20.72 -36.69
CA HIS A 516 31.23 20.37 -37.31
C HIS A 516 31.10 19.33 -38.42
N THR A 517 30.17 18.39 -38.27
CA THR A 517 29.88 17.34 -39.26
C THR A 517 28.91 17.79 -40.36
N LYS A 518 28.47 19.05 -40.35
CA LYS A 518 27.47 19.63 -41.28
C LYS A 518 26.16 18.83 -41.34
N GLY A 519 25.78 18.16 -40.24
CA GLY A 519 24.52 17.45 -40.14
C GLY A 519 23.32 18.41 -40.13
N LYS A 520 22.11 17.92 -40.40
CA LYS A 520 20.88 18.72 -40.22
C LYS A 520 20.27 18.49 -38.83
N SER A 521 19.57 19.49 -38.32
CA SER A 521 18.84 19.40 -37.04
C SER A 521 17.75 18.32 -37.08
N LYS A 522 16.98 18.25 -38.18
CA LYS A 522 15.90 17.28 -38.37
C LYS A 522 16.37 15.83 -38.45
N ASP A 523 17.63 15.59 -38.82
CA ASP A 523 18.22 14.24 -38.85
C ASP A 523 18.53 13.73 -37.43
N ASN A 524 18.69 14.64 -36.45
CA ASN A 524 19.02 14.34 -35.06
C ASN A 524 17.79 14.48 -34.15
N ARG A 525 16.71 13.75 -34.47
CA ARG A 525 15.39 13.91 -33.83
C ARG A 525 15.41 13.80 -32.30
N GLN A 526 16.20 12.89 -31.73
CA GLN A 526 16.27 12.72 -30.28
C GLN A 526 16.96 13.91 -29.59
N LEU A 527 18.08 14.37 -30.13
CA LEU A 527 18.80 15.54 -29.62
C LEU A 527 17.93 16.80 -29.67
N LEU A 528 17.14 16.93 -30.73
CA LEU A 528 16.16 18.00 -30.88
C LEU A 528 15.04 17.91 -29.84
N ASP A 529 14.46 16.73 -29.63
CA ASP A 529 13.42 16.50 -28.61
C ASP A 529 13.93 16.79 -27.19
N ASP A 530 15.15 16.35 -26.86
CA ASP A 530 15.79 16.65 -25.57
C ASP A 530 16.04 18.15 -25.38
N THR A 531 16.43 18.87 -26.46
CA THR A 531 16.58 20.33 -26.44
C THR A 531 15.25 21.03 -26.17
N VAL A 532 14.18 20.63 -26.87
CA VAL A 532 12.84 21.19 -26.69
C VAL A 532 12.32 20.92 -25.28
N LYS A 533 12.52 19.71 -24.75
CA LYS A 533 12.14 19.34 -23.38
C LYS A 533 12.84 20.19 -22.32
N LEU A 534 14.15 20.42 -22.46
CA LEU A 534 14.90 21.30 -21.56
C LEU A 534 14.28 22.70 -21.55
N LEU A 535 14.13 23.32 -22.72
CA LEU A 535 13.65 24.70 -22.86
C LEU A 535 12.22 24.86 -22.35
N ASN A 536 11.33 23.93 -22.69
CA ASN A 536 9.95 23.93 -22.19
C ASN A 536 9.88 23.75 -20.67
N THR A 537 10.74 22.90 -20.09
CA THR A 537 10.81 22.71 -18.63
C THR A 537 11.28 23.99 -17.92
N MET A 538 12.34 24.64 -18.45
CA MET A 538 12.86 25.90 -17.90
C MET A 538 11.86 27.05 -18.06
N SER A 539 11.14 27.11 -19.18
CA SER A 539 10.07 28.07 -19.44
C SER A 539 8.87 27.86 -18.48
N LEU A 540 8.40 26.62 -18.33
CA LEU A 540 7.32 26.28 -17.39
C LEU A 540 7.66 26.67 -15.95
N GLY A 541 8.92 26.46 -15.55
CA GLY A 541 9.46 26.84 -14.24
C GLY A 541 9.74 28.33 -14.06
N GLN A 542 9.46 29.19 -15.05
CA GLN A 542 9.75 30.63 -15.05
C GLN A 542 11.23 30.96 -14.82
N LEU A 543 12.12 30.09 -15.30
CA LEU A 543 13.57 30.36 -15.27
C LEU A 543 13.97 31.23 -16.46
N LEU A 544 13.24 31.14 -17.57
CA LEU A 544 13.45 31.94 -18.79
C LEU A 544 12.30 32.95 -18.96
N PRO A 545 12.59 34.25 -19.10
CA PRO A 545 11.61 35.29 -19.40
C PRO A 545 11.34 35.42 -20.91
N LYS A 546 10.35 36.23 -21.28
CA LYS A 546 10.11 36.60 -22.70
C LYS A 546 11.29 37.44 -23.23
N PRO A 547 11.85 37.17 -24.43
CA PRO A 547 11.35 36.25 -25.47
C PRO A 547 11.92 34.81 -25.41
N LEU A 548 12.73 34.47 -24.41
CA LEU A 548 13.43 33.18 -24.29
C LEU A 548 12.50 32.01 -23.90
N ASP A 549 11.33 32.31 -23.32
CA ASP A 549 10.31 31.34 -22.93
C ASP A 549 9.68 30.59 -24.13
N VAL A 550 9.74 31.16 -25.34
CA VAL A 550 9.21 30.57 -26.59
C VAL A 550 10.25 29.75 -27.36
N LEU A 551 11.50 29.66 -26.87
CA LEU A 551 12.59 28.97 -27.60
C LEU A 551 12.26 27.51 -27.95
N GLY A 552 11.46 26.81 -27.13
CA GLY A 552 11.02 25.44 -27.44
C GLY A 552 10.18 25.31 -28.72
N VAL A 553 9.54 26.40 -29.17
CA VAL A 553 8.78 26.46 -30.44
C VAL A 553 9.67 26.87 -31.61
N ILE A 554 10.72 27.67 -31.36
CA ILE A 554 11.60 28.21 -32.41
C ILE A 554 12.65 27.17 -32.82
N VAL A 555 13.28 26.50 -31.85
CA VAL A 555 14.40 25.57 -32.06
C VAL A 555 14.16 24.48 -33.12
N PRO A 556 12.96 23.87 -33.25
CA PRO A 556 12.69 22.85 -34.28
C PRO A 556 12.95 23.26 -35.72
N GLU A 557 12.85 24.56 -36.05
CA GLU A 557 13.07 25.05 -37.41
C GLU A 557 14.48 25.65 -37.61
N LEU A 558 15.31 25.67 -36.57
CA LEU A 558 16.67 26.21 -36.65
C LEU A 558 17.69 25.21 -37.20
N THR A 559 18.76 25.76 -37.76
CA THR A 559 19.97 24.99 -38.11
C THR A 559 20.79 24.63 -36.85
N PRO A 560 21.61 23.57 -36.86
CA PRO A 560 22.45 23.21 -35.70
C PRO A 560 23.33 24.35 -35.18
N GLN A 561 23.88 25.18 -36.09
CA GLN A 561 24.67 26.36 -35.72
C GLN A 561 23.83 27.39 -34.97
N GLN A 562 22.61 27.66 -35.45
CA GLN A 562 21.70 28.61 -34.82
C GLN A 562 21.20 28.08 -33.46
N ILE A 563 20.94 26.77 -33.33
CA ILE A 563 20.60 26.14 -32.05
C ILE A 563 21.76 26.31 -31.05
N LEU A 564 23.00 26.06 -31.47
CA LEU A 564 24.19 26.22 -30.63
C LEU A 564 24.32 27.68 -30.12
N ILE A 565 24.19 28.65 -31.03
CA ILE A 565 24.25 30.08 -30.70
C ILE A 565 23.17 30.45 -29.67
N VAL A 566 21.93 30.02 -29.88
CA VAL A 566 20.82 30.32 -28.97
C VAL A 566 21.04 29.68 -27.59
N LEU A 567 21.48 28.43 -27.52
CA LEU A 567 21.73 27.77 -26.23
C LEU A 567 22.86 28.46 -25.44
N ARG A 568 23.94 28.86 -26.11
CA ARG A 568 25.10 29.48 -25.47
C ARG A 568 24.87 30.95 -25.12
N ASP A 569 24.55 31.75 -26.12
CA ASP A 569 24.50 33.21 -26.01
C ASP A 569 23.21 33.68 -25.33
N CYS A 570 22.09 32.97 -25.54
CA CYS A 570 20.80 33.35 -24.95
C CYS A 570 20.53 32.60 -23.64
N VAL A 571 20.55 31.26 -23.66
CA VAL A 571 20.10 30.47 -22.49
C VAL A 571 21.16 30.41 -21.40
N TRP A 572 22.36 29.89 -21.71
CA TRP A 572 23.44 29.70 -20.75
C TRP A 572 23.85 31.02 -20.12
N THR A 573 24.20 32.01 -20.96
CA THR A 573 24.66 33.34 -20.51
C THR A 573 23.59 34.05 -19.68
N TYR A 574 22.31 33.98 -20.06
CA TYR A 574 21.24 34.57 -19.25
C TYR A 574 21.12 33.90 -17.88
N THR A 575 21.11 32.56 -17.81
CA THR A 575 20.98 31.82 -16.55
C THR A 575 22.18 31.92 -15.62
N ARG A 576 23.38 32.14 -16.17
CA ARG A 576 24.59 32.48 -15.42
C ARG A 576 24.44 33.81 -14.69
N ASP A 577 24.01 34.83 -15.43
CA ASP A 577 23.92 36.18 -14.89
C ASP A 577 22.63 36.38 -14.05
N HIS A 578 21.58 35.58 -14.32
CA HIS A 578 20.29 35.58 -13.62
C HIS A 578 20.02 34.22 -12.98
N ILE A 579 20.78 33.93 -11.90
CA ILE A 579 20.78 32.65 -11.20
C ILE A 579 19.33 32.21 -10.85
N PRO A 580 18.93 30.97 -11.18
CA PRO A 580 17.62 30.43 -10.80
C PRO A 580 17.55 30.18 -9.29
N ALA A 581 17.20 31.22 -8.54
CA ALA A 581 17.14 31.20 -7.08
C ALA A 581 15.70 31.27 -6.56
N PRO A 582 15.34 30.52 -5.51
CA PRO A 582 14.01 30.59 -4.89
C PRO A 582 13.61 32.00 -4.43
N ALA A 583 14.59 32.82 -4.04
CA ALA A 583 14.39 34.20 -3.58
C ALA A 583 13.77 35.13 -4.66
N LEU A 584 13.81 34.73 -5.94
CA LEU A 584 13.23 35.50 -7.04
C LEU A 584 11.72 35.32 -7.20
N PHE A 585 11.11 34.43 -6.41
CA PHE A 585 9.68 34.13 -6.47
C PHE A 585 8.96 34.80 -5.31
N LEU A 586 7.90 35.53 -5.62
CA LEU A 586 7.06 36.21 -4.65
C LEU A 586 5.78 35.40 -4.44
N ARG A 587 5.22 35.43 -3.23
CA ARG A 587 3.96 34.78 -2.92
C ARG A 587 2.80 35.62 -3.45
N ASN A 588 1.93 35.02 -4.25
CA ASN A 588 0.72 35.66 -4.75
C ASN A 588 -0.41 35.64 -3.71
N ASN A 589 -1.50 36.36 -3.97
CA ASN A 589 -2.65 36.46 -3.06
C ASN A 589 -3.39 35.12 -2.85
N ILE A 590 -3.16 34.13 -3.70
CA ILE A 590 -3.77 32.79 -3.66
C ILE A 590 -2.83 31.80 -2.92
N GLY A 591 -1.64 32.25 -2.50
CA GLY A 591 -0.66 31.46 -1.75
C GLY A 591 0.41 30.77 -2.59
N GLY A 592 0.28 30.78 -3.92
CA GLY A 592 1.26 30.22 -4.87
C GLY A 592 2.45 31.15 -5.11
N MET A 593 3.60 30.57 -5.50
CA MET A 593 4.81 31.32 -5.78
C MET A 593 4.90 31.68 -7.26
N TRP A 594 5.17 32.96 -7.56
CA TRP A 594 5.23 33.47 -8.92
C TRP A 594 6.41 34.41 -9.10
N ARG A 595 7.06 34.31 -10.27
CA ARG A 595 8.03 35.30 -10.74
C ARG A 595 7.41 36.04 -11.91
N ASP A 596 7.28 37.36 -11.79
CA ASP A 596 6.81 38.18 -12.91
C ASP A 596 7.90 38.27 -13.98
N THR A 597 7.79 37.42 -14.99
CA THR A 597 8.70 37.41 -16.15
C THR A 597 8.32 38.45 -17.20
N THR A 598 7.19 39.15 -17.06
CA THR A 598 6.73 40.18 -17.99
C THR A 598 7.25 41.57 -17.62
N ALA A 599 7.48 41.82 -16.32
CA ALA A 599 8.17 43.02 -15.85
C ALA A 599 9.69 43.02 -16.12
N VAL A 600 10.27 41.84 -16.39
CA VAL A 600 11.72 41.70 -16.64
C VAL A 600 11.99 41.83 -18.14
N THR A 601 12.39 43.02 -18.57
CA THR A 601 12.92 43.21 -19.93
C THR A 601 14.26 42.51 -20.07
N VAL A 602 14.35 41.49 -20.93
CA VAL A 602 15.61 40.80 -21.20
C VAL A 602 16.61 41.78 -21.81
N PRO A 603 17.79 41.97 -21.20
CA PRO A 603 18.81 42.83 -21.78
C PRO A 603 19.22 42.36 -23.18
N LYS A 604 19.53 43.32 -24.05
CA LYS A 604 19.92 43.07 -25.45
C LYS A 604 20.99 41.98 -25.63
N PRO A 605 22.06 41.90 -24.81
CA PRO A 605 23.09 40.85 -24.96
C PRO A 605 22.55 39.42 -24.98
N TYR A 606 21.44 39.15 -24.29
CA TYR A 606 20.87 37.80 -24.19
C TYR A 606 19.78 37.53 -25.23
N SER A 607 19.33 38.54 -25.96
CA SER A 607 18.22 38.43 -26.93
C SER A 607 18.61 38.81 -28.37
N ASP A 608 19.74 39.50 -28.57
CA ASP A 608 20.21 39.93 -29.89
C ASP A 608 20.56 38.73 -30.79
N SER A 609 21.24 37.70 -30.29
CA SER A 609 21.53 36.49 -31.08
C SER A 609 20.26 35.78 -31.54
N LEU A 610 19.23 35.71 -30.68
CA LEU A 610 17.90 35.20 -31.05
C LEU A 610 17.24 36.10 -32.09
N ARG A 611 17.29 37.42 -31.90
CA ARG A 611 16.70 38.40 -32.82
C ARG A 611 17.31 38.29 -34.22
N LEU A 612 18.64 38.20 -34.32
CA LEU A 612 19.35 38.03 -35.58
C LEU A 612 18.99 36.69 -36.24
N THR A 613 18.99 35.59 -35.47
CA THR A 613 18.60 34.27 -35.95
C THR A 613 17.17 34.24 -36.51
N MET A 614 16.24 34.96 -35.88
CA MET A 614 14.86 35.08 -36.38
C MET A 614 14.75 35.96 -37.62
N ILE A 615 15.59 37.00 -37.76
CA ILE A 615 15.65 37.83 -38.99
C ILE A 615 16.18 37.01 -40.17
N GLU A 616 17.23 36.20 -39.95
CA GLU A 616 17.76 35.30 -40.98
C GLU A 616 16.71 34.30 -41.48
N ASN A 617 15.79 33.91 -40.60
CA ASN A 617 14.69 32.98 -40.88
C ASN A 617 13.32 33.69 -40.90
N ILE A 618 13.26 34.97 -41.33
CA ILE A 618 12.04 35.80 -41.22
C ILE A 618 10.86 35.23 -42.01
N SER A 619 11.13 34.47 -43.08
CA SER A 619 10.11 33.78 -43.87
C SER A 619 9.29 32.77 -43.06
N GLN A 620 9.87 32.21 -41.99
CA GLN A 620 9.21 31.25 -41.10
C GLN A 620 8.72 31.90 -39.80
N PHE A 621 9.46 32.89 -39.28
CA PHE A 621 9.20 33.46 -37.96
C PHE A 621 8.67 34.90 -37.96
N GLY A 622 8.34 35.50 -39.11
CA GLY A 622 7.93 36.90 -39.22
C GLY A 622 6.82 37.32 -38.24
N ASP A 623 5.75 36.54 -38.15
CA ASP A 623 4.64 36.80 -37.23
C ASP A 623 5.05 36.72 -35.76
N LEU A 624 5.89 35.74 -35.42
CA LEU A 624 6.37 35.53 -34.06
C LEU A 624 7.36 36.64 -33.66
N TYR A 625 8.23 37.04 -34.59
CA TYR A 625 9.18 38.13 -34.43
C TYR A 625 8.46 39.44 -34.09
N ALA A 626 7.39 39.77 -34.82
CA ALA A 626 6.61 40.98 -34.58
C ALA A 626 6.01 40.99 -33.16
N ARG A 627 5.44 39.86 -32.72
CA ARG A 627 4.86 39.74 -31.38
C ARG A 627 5.90 39.85 -30.26
N LEU A 628 7.08 39.28 -30.45
CA LEU A 628 8.12 39.21 -29.41
C LEU A 628 8.96 40.50 -29.29
N PHE A 629 9.25 41.18 -30.41
CA PHE A 629 10.22 42.28 -30.43
C PHE A 629 9.64 43.64 -30.85
N THR A 630 8.46 43.70 -31.48
CA THR A 630 7.91 44.98 -31.98
C THR A 630 6.69 45.50 -31.21
N ASN A 631 5.85 44.62 -30.64
CA ASN A 631 4.61 45.04 -29.99
C ASN A 631 4.76 45.66 -28.59
N ASN A 632 5.92 45.57 -27.94
CA ASN A 632 6.15 46.20 -26.64
C ASN A 632 6.36 47.72 -26.72
N LYS A 633 6.42 48.32 -27.92
CA LYS A 633 6.62 49.77 -28.10
C LYS A 633 5.33 50.59 -28.26
N LEU A 634 4.17 49.96 -28.38
CA LEU A 634 2.89 50.65 -28.67
C LEU A 634 2.07 51.00 -27.41
N THR A 635 2.53 50.64 -26.21
CA THR A 635 1.86 50.92 -24.93
C THR A 635 2.56 51.98 -24.07
N GLU A 636 3.60 52.64 -24.59
CA GLU A 636 4.31 53.76 -23.94
C GLU A 636 4.14 55.11 -24.68
N THR A 637 2.96 55.32 -25.27
CA THR A 637 2.48 56.64 -25.72
C THR A 637 1.11 56.88 -25.14
#